data_AF-A0A6C0L7T2-F1
#
_entry.id   AF-A0A6C0L7T2-F1
#
_cell.length_a   1.000
_cell.length_b   1.000
_cell.length_c   1.000
_cell.angle_alpha   90.00
_cell.angle_beta   90.00
_cell.angle_gamma   90.00
#
_symmetry.space_group_name_H-M   'P 1'
#
loop_
_entity.id
_entity.type
_entity.pdbx_description
1 polymer ?
#
loop_
_entity_poly.entity_id
_entity_poly.type
_entity_poly.pdbx_seq_one_letter_code
_entity_poly.pdbx_strand_id
1 'polypeptide(L)'
;MNIPNVFKSFSQLEIVLLVIFILYIVLPIQTPGFLAGAIDSSLGMLSIFIITVYLFFHVNPILAVVYIFVAYELLRRSANKTGGVTLLQYTPTQARKDSELKAMNPPRAETLEEQIVEKMAPIGHSDPSIFTSSSYKPVADNIKNAANY
;
A
#
# COMPACT_ATOMS: atom_id res chain seq x y z
N MET A 1 30.27 30.81 -28.55
CA MET A 1 29.44 29.59 -28.62
C MET A 1 28.00 30.01 -28.86
N ASN A 2 27.42 29.67 -30.03
CA ASN A 2 26.01 29.93 -30.30
C ASN A 2 25.18 28.95 -29.46
N ILE A 3 24.67 29.44 -28.34
CA ILE A 3 23.71 28.69 -27.53
C ILE A 3 22.47 28.51 -28.42
N PRO A 4 22.02 27.26 -28.67
CA PRO A 4 20.88 27.02 -29.54
C PRO A 4 19.65 27.75 -28.98
N ASN A 5 18.83 28.34 -29.87
CA ASN A 5 17.67 29.19 -29.52
C ASN A 5 16.67 28.53 -28.56
N VAL A 6 16.74 27.21 -28.38
CA VAL A 6 15.99 26.44 -27.40
C VAL A 6 16.24 26.91 -25.96
N PHE A 7 17.45 27.37 -25.62
CA PHE A 7 17.74 27.85 -24.26
C PHE A 7 17.35 29.31 -24.02
N LYS A 8 16.96 30.07 -25.04
CA LYS A 8 16.47 31.45 -24.86
C LYS A 8 15.06 31.51 -24.27
N SER A 9 14.29 30.44 -24.38
CA SER A 9 12.94 30.35 -23.81
C SER A 9 12.92 29.94 -22.34
N PHE A 10 14.09 29.69 -21.73
CA PHE A 10 14.21 29.31 -20.33
C PHE A 10 14.67 30.49 -19.47
N SER A 11 13.99 30.67 -18.34
CA SER A 11 14.46 31.50 -17.24
C SER A 11 15.70 30.91 -16.58
N GLN A 12 16.53 31.75 -15.97
CA GLN A 12 17.72 31.32 -15.22
C GLN A 12 17.37 30.28 -14.14
N LEU A 13 16.22 30.42 -13.49
CA LEU A 13 15.74 29.45 -12.49
C LEU A 13 15.39 28.10 -13.10
N GLU A 14 14.76 28.09 -14.29
CA GLU A 14 14.40 26.85 -14.99
C GLU A 14 15.64 26.10 -15.47
N ILE A 15 16.68 26.81 -15.89
CA ILE A 15 17.97 26.21 -16.26
C ILE A 15 18.61 25.53 -15.04
N VAL A 16 18.62 26.20 -13.89
CA VAL A 16 19.15 25.62 -12.65
C VAL A 16 18.35 24.37 -12.25
N LEU A 17 17.02 24.44 -12.32
CA LEU A 17 16.15 23.31 -12.01
C LEU A 17 16.39 22.12 -12.96
N LEU A 18 16.55 22.39 -14.26
CA LEU A 18 16.84 21.38 -15.28
C LEU A 18 18.15 20.65 -14.97
N VAL A 19 19.20 21.39 -14.61
CA VAL A 19 20.49 20.80 -14.24
C VAL A 19 20.34 19.91 -13.00
N ILE A 20 19.60 20.36 -11.98
CA ILE A 20 19.33 19.56 -10.78
C ILE A 20 18.57 18.27 -11.13
N PHE A 21 17.57 18.34 -12.00
CA PHE A 21 16.81 17.17 -12.45
C PHE A 21 17.69 16.17 -13.19
N ILE A 22 18.53 16.64 -14.11
CA ILE A 22 19.47 15.78 -14.84
C ILE A 22 20.45 15.12 -13.87
N LEU A 23 21.02 15.88 -12.93
CA LEU A 23 21.92 15.33 -11.92
C LEU A 23 21.23 14.27 -11.06
N TYR A 24 19.98 14.49 -10.66
CA TYR A 24 19.22 13.52 -9.88
C TYR A 24 18.95 12.22 -10.64
N ILE A 25 18.66 12.30 -11.95
CA ILE A 25 18.44 11.12 -12.79
C ILE A 25 19.73 10.32 -12.95
N VAL A 26 20.85 11.00 -13.26
CA VAL A 26 22.14 10.35 -13.54
C VAL A 26 22.77 9.79 -12.27
N LEU A 27 22.69 10.50 -11.16
CA LEU A 27 23.31 10.09 -9.90
C LEU A 27 22.36 9.13 -9.15
N PRO A 28 22.82 7.93 -8.76
CA PRO A 28 22.02 6.97 -8.00
C PRO A 28 21.95 7.37 -6.51
N ILE A 29 21.50 8.59 -6.23
CA ILE A 29 21.31 9.11 -4.86
C ILE A 29 20.13 8.37 -4.23
N GLN A 30 20.38 7.67 -3.14
CA GLN A 30 19.35 6.97 -2.38
C GLN A 30 18.53 7.95 -1.55
N THR A 31 17.21 7.79 -1.54
CA THR A 31 16.33 8.58 -0.67
C THR A 31 16.50 8.12 0.79
N PRO A 32 16.69 9.05 1.74
CA PRO A 32 16.77 8.70 3.16
C PRO A 32 15.42 8.19 3.67
N GLY A 33 15.42 7.31 4.67
CA GLY A 33 14.21 6.58 5.09
C GLY A 33 13.01 7.46 5.47
N PHE A 34 13.25 8.59 6.16
CA PHE A 34 12.18 9.53 6.53
C PHE A 34 11.50 10.15 5.31
N LEU A 35 12.28 10.45 4.26
CA LEU A 35 11.78 11.07 3.04
C LEU A 35 11.12 10.03 2.14
N ALA A 36 11.68 8.82 2.09
CA ALA A 36 11.11 7.70 1.35
C ALA A 36 9.70 7.36 1.86
N GLY A 37 9.50 7.27 3.18
CA GLY A 37 8.18 7.02 3.77
C GLY A 37 7.16 8.14 3.48
N ALA A 38 7.60 9.40 3.47
CA ALA A 38 6.72 10.52 3.11
C ALA A 38 6.28 10.46 1.64
N ILE A 39 7.21 10.17 0.73
CA ILE A 39 6.97 10.09 -0.72
C ILE A 39 6.09 8.89 -1.08
N ASP A 40 6.34 7.74 -0.48
CA ASP A 40 5.64 6.47 -0.76
C ASP A 40 4.22 6.43 -0.15
N SER A 41 3.87 7.42 0.68
CA SER A 41 2.51 7.57 1.19
C SER A 41 1.54 8.04 0.10
N SER A 42 0.25 7.71 0.23
CA SER A 42 -0.79 8.17 -0.70
C SER A 42 -0.83 9.70 -0.83
N LEU A 43 -0.55 10.43 0.26
CA LEU A 43 -0.49 11.88 0.26
C LEU A 43 0.75 12.42 -0.48
N GLY A 44 1.90 11.76 -0.31
CA GLY A 44 3.14 12.09 -1.03
C GLY A 44 2.99 11.89 -2.54
N MET A 45 2.39 10.77 -2.95
CA MET A 45 2.13 10.48 -4.36
C MET A 45 1.16 11.49 -4.99
N LEU A 46 0.10 11.87 -4.27
CA LEU A 46 -0.81 12.94 -4.69
C LEU A 46 -0.09 14.28 -4.82
N SER A 47 0.80 14.61 -3.89
CA SER A 47 1.59 15.85 -3.93
C SER A 47 2.49 15.89 -5.17
N ILE A 48 3.17 14.79 -5.51
CA ILE A 48 3.99 14.68 -6.72
C ILE A 48 3.14 14.88 -7.97
N PHE A 49 1.93 14.33 -8.01
CA PHE A 49 1.00 14.52 -9.11
C PHE A 49 0.60 15.99 -9.27
N ILE A 50 0.23 16.67 -8.17
CA ILE A 50 -0.12 18.10 -8.19
C ILE A 50 1.06 18.95 -8.68
N ILE A 51 2.28 18.68 -8.21
CA ILE A 51 3.50 19.37 -8.67
C ILE A 51 3.72 19.14 -10.17
N THR A 52 3.48 17.93 -10.67
CA THR A 52 3.59 17.60 -12.10
C THR A 52 2.63 18.47 -12.92
N VAL A 53 1.35 18.52 -12.52
CA VAL A 53 0.33 19.32 -13.19
C VAL A 53 0.69 20.82 -13.14
N TYR A 54 1.16 21.30 -11.99
CA TYR A 54 1.62 22.69 -11.82
C TYR A 54 2.76 23.04 -12.78
N LEU A 55 3.77 22.15 -12.93
CA LEU A 55 4.89 22.35 -13.85
C LEU A 55 4.43 22.46 -15.32
N PHE A 56 3.41 21.70 -15.73
CA PHE A 56 2.88 21.78 -17.09
C PHE A 56 2.17 23.11 -17.39
N PHE A 57 1.57 23.76 -16.38
CA PHE A 57 0.84 25.01 -16.59
C PHE A 57 1.70 26.27 -16.44
N HIS A 58 2.75 26.23 -15.61
CA HIS A 58 3.48 27.43 -15.21
C HIS A 58 4.92 27.51 -15.75
N VAL A 59 5.44 26.43 -16.32
CA VAL A 59 6.87 26.29 -16.66
C VAL A 59 7.01 25.75 -18.09
N ASN A 60 8.20 25.87 -18.67
CA ASN A 60 8.47 25.32 -20.00
C ASN A 60 8.10 23.81 -20.09
N PRO A 61 7.30 23.38 -21.10
CA PRO A 61 6.85 21.99 -21.23
C PRO A 61 7.98 20.96 -21.25
N ILE A 62 9.15 21.32 -21.77
CA ILE A 62 10.32 20.44 -21.79
C ILE A 62 10.75 20.10 -20.35
N LEU A 63 10.76 21.08 -19.45
CA LEU A 63 11.14 20.87 -18.05
C LEU A 63 10.13 19.99 -17.33
N ALA A 64 8.84 20.16 -17.62
CA ALA A 64 7.77 19.33 -17.06
C ALA A 64 7.90 17.86 -17.50
N VAL A 65 8.23 17.61 -18.77
CA VAL A 65 8.49 16.25 -19.27
C VAL A 65 9.71 15.62 -18.59
N VAL A 66 10.79 16.38 -18.41
CA VAL A 66 11.98 15.92 -17.66
C VAL A 66 11.61 15.58 -16.21
N TYR A 67 10.76 16.39 -15.58
CA TYR A 67 10.29 16.13 -14.22
C TYR A 67 9.52 14.81 -14.08
N ILE A 68 8.81 14.33 -15.11
CA ILE A 68 8.15 13.01 -15.06
C ILE A 68 9.16 11.89 -14.80
N PHE A 69 10.34 11.96 -15.42
CA PHE A 69 11.42 10.98 -15.19
C PHE A 69 11.98 11.10 -13.77
N VAL A 70 12.13 12.32 -13.26
CA VAL A 70 12.55 12.57 -11.87
C VAL A 70 11.53 12.01 -10.89
N ALA A 71 10.25 12.27 -11.08
CA ALA A 71 9.15 11.78 -10.26
C ALA A 71 9.10 10.25 -10.25
N TYR A 72 9.25 9.62 -11.42
CA TYR A 72 9.34 8.17 -11.54
C TYR A 72 10.54 7.61 -10.75
N GLU A 73 11.74 8.17 -10.94
CA GLU A 73 12.93 7.73 -10.22
C GLU A 73 12.80 7.95 -8.70
N LEU A 74 12.20 9.06 -8.27
CA LEU A 74 11.91 9.36 -6.87
C LEU A 74 10.96 8.35 -6.24
N LEU A 75 9.87 8.02 -6.92
CA LEU A 75 8.90 7.01 -6.47
C LEU A 75 9.54 5.62 -6.43
N ARG A 76 10.24 5.22 -7.50
CA ARG A 76 10.91 3.92 -7.59
C ARG A 76 11.96 3.75 -6.48
N ARG A 77 12.80 4.76 -6.23
CA ARG A 77 13.82 4.72 -5.17
C ARG A 77 13.18 4.67 -3.79
N SER A 78 12.09 5.40 -3.57
CA SER A 78 11.37 5.42 -2.28
C SER A 78 10.68 4.08 -2.00
N ALA A 79 9.96 3.52 -2.98
CA ALA A 79 9.28 2.24 -2.84
C ALA A 79 10.25 1.07 -2.60
N ASN A 80 11.45 1.12 -3.19
CA ASN A 80 12.53 0.16 -2.92
C ASN A 80 13.06 0.26 -1.47
N LYS A 81 13.01 1.46 -0.86
CA LYS A 81 13.45 1.67 0.53
C LYS A 81 12.38 1.31 1.56
N THR A 82 11.11 1.60 1.29
CA THR A 82 9.98 1.22 2.15
C THR A 82 9.69 -0.29 2.10
N GLY A 83 10.15 -0.97 1.05
CA GLY A 83 9.94 -2.41 0.87
C GLY A 83 8.61 -2.78 0.20
N GLY A 84 7.85 -1.79 -0.29
CA GLY A 84 6.61 -2.03 -1.04
C GLY A 84 6.84 -2.87 -2.30
N VAL A 85 7.96 -2.66 -3.00
CA VAL A 85 8.31 -3.43 -4.21
C VAL A 85 8.58 -4.90 -3.86
N THR A 86 9.32 -5.17 -2.79
CA THR A 86 9.57 -6.53 -2.30
C THR A 86 8.29 -7.22 -1.83
N LEU A 87 7.42 -6.51 -1.12
CA LEU A 87 6.14 -7.06 -0.69
C LEU A 87 5.28 -7.47 -1.91
N LEU A 88 5.20 -6.64 -2.95
CA LEU A 88 4.45 -6.96 -4.16
C LEU A 88 5.04 -8.14 -4.96
N GLN A 89 6.35 -8.29 -4.98
CA GLN A 89 7.01 -9.39 -5.71
C GLN A 89 6.80 -10.76 -5.05
N TYR A 90 6.80 -10.81 -3.72
CA TYR A 90 6.76 -12.06 -2.97
C TYR A 90 5.40 -12.40 -2.37
N THR A 91 4.44 -11.46 -2.34
CA THR A 91 3.10 -11.72 -1.82
C THR A 91 2.18 -12.19 -2.96
N PRO A 92 1.69 -13.45 -2.94
CA PRO A 92 0.74 -13.91 -3.93
C PRO A 92 -0.58 -13.14 -3.82
N THR A 93 -1.26 -12.93 -4.96
CA THR A 93 -2.61 -12.36 -4.96
C THR A 93 -3.58 -13.32 -4.28
N GLN A 94 -4.68 -12.79 -3.71
CA GLN A 94 -5.70 -13.63 -3.06
C GLN A 94 -6.22 -14.72 -4.01
N ALA A 95 -6.45 -14.40 -5.29
CA ALA A 95 -6.86 -15.38 -6.28
C ALA A 95 -5.87 -16.55 -6.44
N ARG A 96 -4.55 -16.29 -6.38
CA ARG A 96 -3.53 -17.34 -6.44
C ARG A 96 -3.51 -18.16 -5.16
N LYS A 97 -3.59 -17.49 -4.01
CA LYS A 97 -3.70 -18.15 -2.70
C LYS A 97 -4.91 -19.07 -2.64
N ASP A 98 -6.08 -18.60 -3.07
CA ASP A 98 -7.32 -19.38 -3.06
C ASP A 98 -7.23 -20.58 -4.00
N SER A 99 -6.62 -20.41 -5.18
CA SER A 99 -6.38 -21.53 -6.10
C SER A 99 -5.46 -22.59 -5.50
N GLU A 100 -4.42 -22.16 -4.78
CA GLU A 100 -3.46 -23.04 -4.14
C GLU A 100 -4.09 -23.78 -2.95
N LEU A 101 -4.84 -23.07 -2.11
CA LEU A 101 -5.59 -23.67 -1.01
C LEU A 101 -6.61 -24.69 -1.51
N LYS A 102 -7.31 -24.39 -2.61
CA LYS A 102 -8.26 -25.33 -3.23
C LYS A 102 -7.55 -26.56 -3.80
N ALA A 103 -6.34 -26.40 -4.34
CA ALA A 103 -5.53 -27.51 -4.82
C ALA A 103 -4.98 -28.38 -3.67
N MET A 104 -4.60 -27.75 -2.54
CA MET A 104 -4.11 -28.44 -1.35
C MET A 104 -5.22 -29.13 -0.55
N ASN A 105 -6.47 -28.64 -0.65
CA ASN A 105 -7.63 -29.22 0.02
C ASN A 105 -8.67 -29.68 -1.03
N PRO A 106 -8.39 -30.76 -1.78
CA PRO A 106 -9.37 -31.33 -2.70
C PRO A 106 -10.58 -31.84 -1.91
N PRO A 107 -11.80 -31.83 -2.50
CA PRO A 107 -12.98 -32.36 -1.84
C PRO A 107 -12.74 -33.83 -1.46
N ARG A 108 -12.81 -34.10 -0.15
CA ARG A 108 -12.65 -35.43 0.43
C ARG A 108 -14.03 -36.01 0.73
N ALA A 109 -14.18 -37.32 0.56
CA ALA A 109 -15.35 -38.02 1.07
C ALA A 109 -15.36 -37.99 2.61
N GLU A 110 -16.53 -37.69 3.18
CA GLU A 110 -16.72 -37.70 4.63
C GLU A 110 -16.39 -39.07 5.21
N THR A 111 -15.62 -39.05 6.30
CA THR A 111 -15.25 -40.25 7.04
C THR A 111 -16.40 -40.73 7.92
N LEU A 112 -16.34 -42.00 8.34
CA LEU A 112 -17.34 -42.56 9.24
C LEU A 112 -17.33 -41.83 10.60
N GLU A 113 -16.14 -41.43 11.03
CA GLU A 113 -15.91 -40.66 12.25
C GLU A 113 -16.55 -39.28 12.16
N GLU A 114 -16.36 -38.56 11.05
CA GLU A 114 -17.01 -37.26 10.81
C GLU A 114 -18.54 -37.38 10.82
N GLN A 115 -19.10 -38.40 10.16
CA GLN A 115 -20.56 -38.64 10.15
C GLN A 115 -21.12 -38.97 11.53
N ILE A 116 -20.41 -39.76 12.33
CA ILE A 116 -20.81 -40.08 13.70
C ILE A 116 -20.72 -38.85 14.60
N VAL A 117 -19.65 -38.05 14.47
CA VAL A 117 -19.48 -36.81 15.23
C VAL A 117 -20.55 -35.80 14.87
N GLU A 118 -20.87 -35.61 13.59
CA GLU A 118 -21.96 -34.72 13.18
C GLU A 118 -23.30 -35.15 13.76
N LYS A 119 -23.58 -36.46 13.79
CA LYS A 119 -24.82 -37.01 14.36
C LYS A 119 -24.89 -36.93 15.88
N MET A 120 -23.76 -37.03 16.58
CA MET A 120 -23.70 -37.14 18.05
C MET A 120 -23.28 -35.84 18.74
N ALA A 121 -22.73 -34.86 18.02
CA ALA A 121 -22.29 -33.60 18.60
C ALA A 121 -23.52 -32.72 18.94
N PRO A 122 -23.66 -32.26 20.19
CA PRO A 122 -24.77 -31.38 20.61
C PRO A 122 -24.59 -29.92 20.14
N ILE A 123 -23.68 -29.67 19.20
CA ILE A 123 -23.28 -28.33 18.75
C ILE A 123 -24.16 -27.94 17.56
N GLY A 124 -24.83 -26.79 17.63
CA GLY A 124 -25.72 -26.29 16.57
C GLY A 124 -27.11 -26.93 16.51
N HIS A 125 -27.36 -27.97 17.31
CA HIS A 125 -28.64 -28.67 17.41
C HIS A 125 -29.40 -28.36 18.70
N SER A 126 -28.97 -27.36 19.47
CA SER A 126 -29.75 -26.84 20.58
C SER A 126 -31.11 -26.39 20.05
N ASP A 127 -32.19 -26.80 20.73
CA ASP A 127 -33.52 -26.21 20.51
C ASP A 127 -33.38 -24.70 20.38
N PRO A 128 -34.07 -24.05 19.41
CA PRO A 128 -33.98 -22.60 19.23
C PRO A 128 -34.12 -21.97 20.59
N SER A 129 -33.07 -21.24 21.02
CA SER A 129 -32.97 -20.73 22.37
C SER A 129 -34.28 -20.02 22.70
N ILE A 130 -35.13 -20.67 23.49
CA ILE A 130 -36.31 -20.02 24.03
C ILE A 130 -35.67 -18.98 24.95
N PHE A 131 -35.62 -17.74 24.45
CA PHE A 131 -35.22 -16.59 25.24
C PHE A 131 -36.26 -16.46 26.34
N THR A 132 -36.06 -17.20 27.44
CA THR A 132 -36.71 -16.88 28.70
C THR A 132 -36.17 -15.50 29.04
N SER A 133 -37.02 -14.49 28.89
CA SER A 133 -36.73 -13.12 29.27
C SER A 133 -36.68 -13.05 30.79
N SER A 134 -35.57 -13.51 31.37
CA SER A 134 -35.32 -13.30 32.80
C SER A 134 -35.10 -11.81 33.04
N SER A 135 -35.68 -11.24 34.10
CA SER A 135 -35.37 -9.86 34.50
C SER A 135 -33.97 -9.72 35.12
N TYR A 136 -33.21 -10.81 35.17
CA TYR A 136 -31.88 -10.86 35.72
C TYR A 136 -30.92 -10.06 34.84
N LYS A 137 -30.46 -8.93 35.36
CA LYS A 137 -29.36 -8.16 34.79
C LYS A 137 -28.09 -8.58 35.50
N PRO A 138 -27.21 -9.40 34.89
CA PRO A 138 -25.93 -9.69 35.49
C PRO A 138 -25.16 -8.37 35.66
N VAL A 139 -24.85 -8.02 36.89
CA VAL A 139 -23.98 -6.88 37.20
C VAL A 139 -22.59 -7.45 37.32
N ALA A 140 -21.70 -7.07 36.40
CA ALA A 140 -20.29 -7.43 36.52
C ALA A 140 -19.72 -6.74 37.76
N ASP A 141 -19.03 -7.51 38.61
CA ASP A 141 -18.36 -6.95 39.77
C ASP A 141 -17.20 -6.05 39.32
N ASN A 142 -16.80 -5.08 40.15
CA ASN A 142 -15.78 -4.10 39.76
C ASN A 142 -14.40 -4.77 39.62
N ILE A 143 -14.07 -5.14 38.39
CA ILE A 143 -12.79 -5.76 38.05
C ILE A 143 -11.73 -4.65 38.00
N LYS A 144 -11.16 -4.31 39.16
CA LYS A 144 -10.12 -3.30 39.33
C LYS A 144 -8.92 -3.56 38.40
N ASN A 145 -8.97 -3.01 37.19
CA ASN A 145 -7.90 -3.01 36.18
C ASN A 145 -7.33 -4.38 35.77
N ALA A 146 -8.10 -5.47 35.87
CA ALA A 146 -7.59 -6.80 35.47
C ALA A 146 -7.46 -7.00 33.95
N ALA A 147 -7.93 -6.05 33.13
CA ALA A 147 -7.92 -6.10 31.68
C ALA A 147 -7.08 -4.99 31.01
N ASN A 148 -6.08 -4.45 31.73
CA ASN A 148 -5.08 -3.58 31.09
C ASN A 148 -3.88 -4.44 30.67
N TYR A 149 -3.94 -4.97 29.45
CA TYR A 149 -2.79 -5.38 28.62
C TYR A 149 -2.98 -4.85 27.21
#